data_AF-A0AAU4WSS5-F1
#
_entry.id   AF-A0AAU4WSS5-F1
#
_cell.length_a   1.000
_cell.length_b   1.000
_cell.length_c   1.000
_cell.angle_alpha   90.00
_cell.angle_beta   90.00
_cell.angle_gamma   90.00
#
_symmetry.space_group_name_H-M   'P 1'
#
loop_
_entity.id
_entity.type
_entity.pdbx_description
1 polymer ?
#
loop_
_entity_poly.entity_id
_entity_poly.type
_entity_poly.pdbx_seq_one_letter_code
_entity_poly.pdbx_strand_id
1 'polypeptide(L)' 'MFQLPTYAPDLNPQEGVWSLVKRDIGNLAAADLGQNTRAVKSKLKMLQYRPHVIDGCLTGAGTGLVLDR' A
#
# COMPACT_ATOMS: atom_id res chain seq x y z
N MET A 1 -6.05 19.64 -1.53
CA MET A 1 -6.74 18.72 -2.47
C MET A 1 -5.75 18.40 -3.57
N PHE A 2 -5.28 17.15 -3.66
CA PHE A 2 -4.29 16.74 -4.67
C PHE A 2 -5.06 16.19 -5.89
N GLN A 3 -4.79 16.71 -7.08
CA GLN A 3 -5.44 16.26 -8.32
C GLN A 3 -4.48 15.37 -9.08
N LEU A 4 -4.86 14.10 -9.26
CA LEU A 4 -4.12 13.14 -10.07
C LEU A 4 -4.63 13.17 -11.52
N PRO A 5 -3.75 13.01 -12.52
CA PRO A 5 -4.19 12.87 -13.90
C PRO A 5 -5.14 11.67 -14.03
N THR A 6 -6.16 11.80 -14.89
CA THR A 6 -7.04 10.67 -15.22
C THR A 6 -6.19 9.52 -15.79
N TYR A 7 -6.39 8.31 -15.26
CA TYR A 7 -5.71 7.09 -15.73
C TYR A 7 -4.17 7.08 -15.53
N ALA A 8 -3.66 7.66 -14.44
CA ALA A 8 -2.25 7.55 -14.04
C ALA A 8 -2.05 6.68 -12.78
N PRO A 9 -2.19 5.34 -12.88
CA PRO A 9 -2.05 4.43 -11.74
C PRO A 9 -0.64 4.46 -11.13
N ASP A 10 0.39 4.71 -11.93
CA ASP A 10 1.78 4.86 -11.47
C ASP A 10 1.95 6.03 -10.48
N LEU A 11 1.13 7.08 -10.63
CA LEU A 11 1.13 8.25 -9.75
C LEU A 11 0.22 8.07 -8.52
N ASN A 12 -0.49 6.94 -8.41
CA ASN A 12 -1.35 6.67 -7.26
C ASN A 12 -0.57 5.94 -6.16
N PRO A 13 -0.30 6.57 -5.00
CA PRO A 13 0.45 5.92 -3.92
C PRO A 13 -0.26 4.70 -3.33
N GLN A 14 -1.59 4.58 -3.52
CA GLN A 14 -2.34 3.39 -3.14
C GLN A 14 -1.86 2.13 -3.90
N GLU A 15 -1.39 2.25 -5.15
CA GLU A 15 -0.83 1.12 -5.91
C GLU A 15 0.45 0.59 -5.27
N GLY A 16 1.28 1.46 -4.71
CA GLY A 16 2.47 1.08 -3.94
C GLY A 16 2.11 0.29 -2.68
N VAL A 17 1.15 0.80 -1.90
CA VAL A 17 0.64 0.11 -0.70
C VAL A 17 0.04 -1.26 -1.06
N TRP A 18 -0.74 -1.33 -2.15
CA TRP A 18 -1.35 -2.57 -2.60
C TRP A 18 -0.32 -3.58 -3.09
N SER A 19 0.76 -3.13 -3.73
CA SER A 19 1.87 -3.98 -4.16
C SER A 19 2.59 -4.62 -2.97
N LEU A 20 2.79 -3.89 -1.88
CA LEU A 20 3.35 -4.43 -0.63
C LEU A 20 2.44 -5.50 -0.02
N VAL A 21 1.14 -5.22 0.08
CA VAL A 21 0.16 -6.17 0.60
C VAL A 21 0.13 -7.45 -0.24
N LYS A 22 0.11 -7.33 -1.57
CA LYS A 22 0.13 -8.48 -2.49
C LYS A 22 1.42 -9.29 -2.37
N ARG A 23 2.58 -8.66 -2.19
CA ARG A 23 3.86 -9.37 -2.03
C ARG A 23 3.89 -10.23 -0.78
N ASP A 24 3.34 -9.74 0.33
CA ASP A 24 3.30 -10.47 1.59
C ASP A 24 2.24 -11.59 1.60
N ILE A 25 1.12 -11.39 0.89
CA ILE A 25 -0.02 -12.33 0.89
C ILE A 25 0.07 -13.32 -0.28
N GLY A 26 0.83 -13.02 -1.32
CA GLY A 26 0.98 -13.90 -2.50
C GLY A 26 1.53 -15.27 -2.15
N ASN A 27 2.28 -15.39 -1.06
CA ASN A 27 2.81 -16.66 -0.55
C ASN A 27 1.93 -17.30 0.54
N LEU A 28 0.79 -16.70 0.87
CA LEU A 28 -0.13 -17.24 1.86
C LEU A 28 -1.01 -18.31 1.20
N ALA A 29 -0.82 -19.57 1.59
CA ALA A 29 -1.72 -20.68 1.24
C ALA A 29 -3.04 -20.58 2.06
N ALA A 30 -3.79 -19.48 1.86
CA ALA A 30 -5.06 -19.27 2.54
C ALA A 30 -6.06 -20.34 2.11
N ALA A 31 -6.60 -21.07 3.08
CA ALA A 31 -7.60 -22.12 2.86
C ALA A 31 -8.98 -21.55 2.49
N ASP A 32 -9.24 -20.29 2.83
CA ASP A 32 -10.50 -19.62 2.57
C ASP A 32 -10.35 -18.08 2.44
N LEU A 33 -11.39 -17.45 1.90
CA LEU A 33 -11.44 -15.99 1.71
C LEU A 33 -11.35 -15.22 3.04
N GLY A 34 -11.82 -15.79 4.14
CA GLY A 34 -11.72 -15.22 5.48
C GLY A 34 -10.27 -15.17 5.98
N GLN A 35 -9.47 -16.21 5.72
CA GLN A 35 -8.03 -16.19 6.00
C GLN A 35 -7.31 -15.12 5.18
N ASN A 36 -7.64 -15.00 3.88
CA ASN A 36 -7.08 -13.95 3.03
C ASN A 36 -7.45 -12.55 3.55
N THR A 37 -8.73 -12.34 3.88
CA THR A 37 -9.24 -11.06 4.41
C THR A 37 -8.54 -10.67 5.73
N ARG A 38 -8.34 -11.63 6.63
CA ARG A 38 -7.60 -11.38 7.89
C ARG A 38 -6.15 -11.01 7.62
N ALA A 39 -5.49 -11.68 6.68
CA ALA A 39 -4.12 -11.37 6.29
C ALA A 39 -4.00 -9.96 5.68
N VAL A 40 -4.89 -9.58 4.76
CA VAL A 40 -4.95 -8.23 4.18
C VAL A 40 -5.09 -7.18 5.27
N LYS A 41 -6.05 -7.33 6.18
CA LYS A 41 -6.27 -6.40 7.29
C LYS A 41 -5.07 -6.30 8.22
N SER A 42 -4.44 -7.43 8.56
CA SER A 42 -3.26 -7.46 9.42
C SER A 42 -2.07 -6.74 8.78
N LYS A 43 -1.82 -6.97 7.48
CA LYS A 43 -0.73 -6.32 6.74
C LYS A 43 -0.95 -4.82 6.57
N LEU A 44 -2.17 -4.40 6.22
CA LEU A 44 -2.53 -2.98 6.17
C LEU A 44 -2.32 -2.30 7.53
N LYS A 45 -2.71 -2.97 8.62
CA LYS A 45 -2.49 -2.45 9.97
C LYS A 45 -1.01 -2.36 10.32
N MET A 46 -0.17 -3.32 9.91
CA MET A 46 1.27 -3.26 10.09
C MET A 46 1.90 -2.08 9.33
N LEU A 47 1.46 -1.84 8.08
CA LEU A 47 1.93 -0.72 7.27
C LEU A 47 1.55 0.63 7.90
N GLN A 48 0.35 0.76 8.50
CA GLN A 48 -0.06 1.96 9.22
C GLN A 48 0.86 2.32 10.40
N TYR A 49 1.49 1.34 11.04
CA TYR A 49 2.47 1.57 12.10
C TYR A 49 3.91 1.77 11.60
N ARG A 50 4.14 1.77 10.28
CA ARG A 50 5.45 1.92 9.64
C ARG A 50 5.44 3.09 8.65
N PRO A 51 5.43 4.35 9.14
CA PRO A 51 5.29 5.54 8.29
C PRO A 51 6.36 5.60 7.19
N HIS A 52 7.61 5.24 7.48
CA HIS A 52 8.70 5.20 6.49
C HIS A 52 8.42 4.32 5.26
N VAL A 53 7.62 3.25 5.40
CA VAL A 53 7.23 2.40 4.26
C VAL A 53 6.18 3.09 3.41
N ILE A 54 5.25 3.81 4.05
CA ILE A 54 4.23 4.61 3.38
C ILE A 54 4.90 5.79 2.66
N ASP A 55 5.89 6.43 3.27
CA ASP A 55 6.69 7.50 2.66
C ASP A 55 7.39 7.04 1.40
N GLY A 56 7.91 5.80 1.40
CA GLY A 56 8.46 5.16 0.22
C GLY A 56 7.43 4.99 -0.92
N CYS A 57 6.17 4.66 -0.59
CA CYS A 57 5.09 4.59 -1.58
C CYS A 57 4.70 5.97 -2.13
N LEU A 58 4.69 7.01 -1.29
CA LEU A 58 4.40 8.39 -1.69
C LEU A 58 5.50 8.95 -2.60
N THR A 59 6.76 8.67 -2.26
CA THR A 59 7.94 9.05 -3.04
C THR A 59 7.99 8.30 -4.38
N GLY A 60 7.75 6.99 -4.36
CA GLY A 60 7.73 6.15 -5.57
C GLY A 60 6.63 6.53 -6.56
N ALA A 61 5.48 7.01 -6.08
CA ALA A 61 4.40 7.55 -6.91
C ALA A 61 4.67 8.96 -7.45
N GLY A 62 5.87 9.52 -7.23
CA GLY A 62 6.24 10.86 -7.70
C GLY A 62 5.44 11.99 -7.06
N THR A 63 4.71 11.72 -5.96
CA THR A 63 3.81 12.71 -5.35
C THR A 63 4.55 13.75 -4.50
N GLY A 64 5.83 13.55 -4.21
CA GLY A 64 6.67 14.52 -3.46
C GLY A 64 6.20 14.77 -2.02
N LEU A 65 5.15 14.07 -1.56
CA LEU A 65 4.61 14.14 -0.22
C LEU A 65 5.49 13.28 0.70
N VAL A 66 6.62 13.82 1.14
CA VAL A 66 7.28 13.32 2.36
C VAL A 66 6.38 13.76 3.51
N LEU A 67 5.89 12.82 4.33
CA LEU A 67 5.23 13.17 5.59
C LEU A 67 6.27 13.78 6.52
N ASP A 68 6.49 15.09 6.38
CA ASP A 68 7.27 15.89 7.33
C ASP A 68 6.61 15.78 8.71
N ARG A 69 7.41 15.44 9.71
CA ARG A 69 6.96 15.17 11.08
C ARG A 69 7.18 16.38 11.98
#